data_AF-A0A1B3ND99-F1
#
_entry.id   AF-A0A1B3ND99-F1
#
_cell.length_a   1.000
_cell.length_b   1.000
_cell.length_c   1.000
_cell.angle_alpha   90.00
_cell.angle_beta   90.00
_cell.angle_gamma   90.00
#
_symmetry.space_group_name_H-M   'P 1'
#
loop_
_entity.id
_entity.type
_entity.pdbx_description
1 polymer ?
#
loop_
_entity_poly.entity_id
_entity_poly.type
_entity_poly.pdbx_seq_one_letter_code
_entity_poly.pdbx_strand_id
1 'polypeptide(L)'
;MSARRRSHLLLSAALIVVVSADQGFAQASSGRSSLNSEAGPVAMTEPAKTARDREIVTSLIPEAAAVGDVVIETALVDVESDRNAEVFARIRSKTTCDADGKRCRTVLARYSGNSWKVVLDRRSTGVAMASPGFGGMRSIVIDGRETWSWNGAVYALDVAASGQPVSFREAPAANRDLLVAQFGAAASRLSTKMPAKVMVGAVDPTGKGASLVVARLEGPGWCGVVLGCPTRVLQVKDGGYVSLMDGLTNGKVSVMSVTRDGWKDLVAEMPRSGSRVIYGWSGKQYGVAERIGLGVTR
;
A
#
# COMPACT_ATOMS: atom_id res chain seq x y z
N MET A 1 3.18 42.58 55.39
CA MET A 1 2.42 43.29 54.35
C MET A 1 2.16 42.30 53.22
N SER A 2 1.15 41.43 53.27
CA SER A 2 -0.29 41.64 53.01
C SER A 2 -0.59 42.39 51.70
N ALA A 3 -0.96 41.64 50.66
CA ALA A 3 -1.93 41.95 49.58
C ALA A 3 -1.61 41.10 48.34
N ARG A 4 -2.52 40.59 47.52
CA ARG A 4 -3.96 40.29 47.59
C ARG A 4 -4.20 39.35 46.41
N ARG A 5 -5.05 38.33 46.60
CA ARG A 5 -5.57 37.44 45.56
C ARG A 5 -6.35 38.23 44.50
N ARG A 6 -6.30 37.80 43.24
CA ARG A 6 -7.44 37.88 42.32
C ARG A 6 -7.60 36.58 41.56
N SER A 7 -8.65 35.87 41.95
CA SER A 7 -9.26 34.76 41.23
C SER A 7 -10.06 35.32 40.07
N HIS A 8 -9.92 34.76 38.88
CA HIS A 8 -10.93 34.87 37.82
C HIS A 8 -11.43 33.47 37.49
N LEU A 9 -12.65 33.19 38.00
CA LEU A 9 -13.57 32.22 37.41
C LEU A 9 -13.92 32.69 36.00
N LEU A 10 -13.93 31.79 35.03
CA LEU A 10 -14.73 31.94 33.82
C LEU A 10 -15.56 30.68 33.61
N LEU A 11 -16.82 30.98 33.38
CA LEU A 11 -18.00 30.13 33.28
C LEU A 11 -17.94 29.14 32.11
N SER A 12 -18.58 28.01 32.35
CA SER A 12 -18.95 26.96 31.41
C SER A 12 -19.87 27.43 30.29
N ALA A 13 -19.72 26.83 29.11
CA ALA A 13 -20.82 26.61 28.16
C ALA A 13 -20.67 25.21 27.58
N ALA A 14 -21.45 24.27 28.11
CA ALA A 14 -21.59 22.92 27.56
C ALA A 14 -22.70 22.96 26.50
N LEU A 15 -22.34 22.67 25.25
CA LEU A 15 -23.28 22.50 24.15
C LEU A 15 -23.71 21.02 24.13
N ILE A 16 -24.94 20.75 24.53
CA ILE A 16 -25.58 19.44 24.38
C ILE A 16 -26.24 19.42 23.00
N VAL A 17 -25.72 18.60 22.08
CA VAL A 17 -26.39 18.29 20.82
C VAL A 17 -27.11 16.95 21.01
N VAL A 18 -28.44 17.01 21.00
CA VAL A 18 -29.32 15.84 20.93
C VAL A 18 -29.49 15.51 19.45
N VAL A 19 -28.97 14.37 19.00
CA VAL A 19 -29.30 13.80 17.69
C VAL A 19 -30.25 12.63 17.92
N SER A 20 -31.50 12.84 17.49
CA SER A 20 -32.57 11.84 17.52
C SER A 20 -32.27 10.70 16.55
N ALA A 21 -32.69 9.51 16.97
CA ALA A 21 -32.62 8.27 16.21
C ALA A 21 -33.64 8.25 15.07
N ASP A 22 -33.19 7.85 13.88
CA ASP A 22 -34.05 7.21 12.88
C ASP A 22 -33.58 5.75 12.72
N GLN A 23 -34.29 4.84 13.36
CA GLN A 23 -34.24 3.41 13.04
C GLN A 23 -35.15 3.17 11.84
N GLY A 24 -34.58 3.33 10.64
CA GLY A 24 -35.19 2.91 9.38
C GLY A 24 -35.02 1.41 9.16
N PHE A 25 -36.16 0.74 9.02
CA PHE A 25 -36.39 -0.68 8.79
C PHE A 25 -35.34 -1.44 7.95
N ALA A 26 -34.92 -2.58 8.50
CA ALA A 26 -34.31 -3.67 7.76
C ALA A 26 -35.27 -4.17 6.68
N GLN A 27 -34.86 -4.06 5.42
CA GLN A 27 -35.48 -4.74 4.30
C GLN A 27 -34.56 -5.91 3.93
N ALA A 28 -34.91 -7.11 4.40
CA ALA A 28 -34.29 -8.34 3.96
C ALA A 28 -34.69 -8.60 2.50
N SER A 29 -33.89 -8.10 1.56
CA SER A 29 -33.97 -8.49 0.17
C SER A 29 -33.25 -9.83 0.02
N SER A 30 -33.92 -10.81 -0.57
CA SER A 30 -33.31 -12.04 -1.05
C SER A 30 -32.21 -11.67 -2.06
N GLY A 31 -30.97 -11.67 -1.59
CA GLY A 31 -29.82 -11.01 -2.22
C GLY A 31 -29.44 -11.61 -3.57
N ARG A 32 -29.92 -10.99 -4.65
CA ARG A 32 -29.18 -10.99 -5.91
C ARG A 32 -28.09 -9.93 -5.75
N SER A 33 -26.82 -10.34 -5.79
CA SER A 33 -25.70 -9.40 -5.85
C SER A 33 -25.92 -8.42 -7.00
N SER A 34 -26.12 -7.14 -6.68
CA SER A 34 -26.19 -6.09 -7.67
C SER A 34 -24.83 -5.97 -8.35
N LEU A 35 -24.82 -5.92 -9.68
CA LEU A 35 -23.61 -5.65 -10.44
C LEU A 35 -23.14 -4.23 -10.12
N ASN A 36 -21.97 -4.11 -9.51
CA ASN A 36 -21.34 -2.81 -9.33
C ASN A 36 -20.62 -2.45 -10.63
N SER A 37 -21.12 -1.45 -11.36
CA SER A 37 -20.56 -1.01 -12.65
C SER A 37 -20.04 0.43 -12.62
N GLU A 38 -20.23 1.15 -11.50
CA GLU A 38 -19.85 2.55 -11.33
C GLU A 38 -18.63 2.73 -10.41
N ALA A 39 -17.97 3.88 -10.49
CA ALA A 39 -16.89 4.22 -9.57
C ALA A 39 -17.46 4.36 -8.14
N GLY A 40 -16.83 3.71 -7.18
CA GLY A 40 -17.29 3.72 -5.79
C GLY A 40 -16.88 2.48 -5.00
N PRO A 41 -17.22 2.43 -3.70
CA PRO A 41 -16.97 1.28 -2.84
C PRO A 41 -17.65 0.00 -3.39
N VAL A 42 -16.94 -1.12 -3.35
CA VAL A 42 -17.51 -2.43 -3.69
C VAL A 42 -18.12 -3.04 -2.44
N ALA A 43 -19.45 -3.08 -2.39
CA ALA A 43 -20.19 -3.72 -1.31
C ALA A 43 -20.16 -5.24 -1.49
N MET A 44 -19.44 -5.94 -0.61
CA MET A 44 -19.39 -7.40 -0.56
C MET A 44 -20.34 -7.91 0.53
N THR A 45 -21.03 -9.00 0.24
CA THR A 45 -21.95 -9.66 1.18
C THR A 45 -21.68 -11.15 1.21
N GLU A 46 -22.02 -11.85 2.29
CA GLU A 46 -21.92 -13.31 2.29
C GLU A 46 -23.05 -13.91 1.43
N PRO A 47 -22.74 -14.56 0.30
CA PRO A 47 -23.76 -15.16 -0.53
C PRO A 47 -24.14 -16.55 0.02
N ALA A 48 -25.26 -17.09 -0.46
CA ALA A 48 -25.65 -18.47 -0.18
C ALA A 48 -24.54 -19.46 -0.56
N LYS A 49 -24.47 -20.62 0.14
CA LYS A 49 -23.43 -21.63 -0.09
C LYS A 49 -23.40 -22.18 -1.52
N THR A 50 -24.54 -22.15 -2.21
CA THR A 50 -24.75 -22.61 -3.59
C THR A 50 -24.72 -21.46 -4.61
N ALA A 51 -24.30 -20.26 -4.20
CA ALA A 51 -24.22 -19.13 -5.11
C ALA A 51 -23.01 -19.31 -6.06
N ARG A 52 -23.22 -19.03 -7.35
CA ARG A 52 -22.23 -19.26 -8.41
C ARG A 52 -20.91 -18.53 -8.16
N ASP A 53 -20.96 -17.30 -7.67
CA ASP A 53 -19.77 -16.50 -7.33
C ASP A 53 -18.97 -17.14 -6.19
N ARG A 54 -19.64 -17.68 -5.16
CA ARG A 54 -18.98 -18.46 -4.10
C ARG A 54 -18.34 -19.73 -4.66
N GLU A 55 -19.04 -20.47 -5.52
CA GLU A 55 -18.50 -21.68 -6.16
C GLU A 55 -17.23 -21.37 -6.96
N ILE A 56 -17.25 -20.31 -7.79
CA ILE A 56 -16.07 -19.81 -8.51
C ILE A 56 -14.91 -19.58 -7.55
N VAL A 57 -15.13 -18.83 -6.46
CA VAL A 57 -14.08 -18.50 -5.48
C VAL A 57 -13.53 -19.75 -4.81
N THR A 58 -14.39 -20.67 -4.38
CA THR A 58 -13.96 -21.93 -3.76
C THR A 58 -13.17 -22.83 -4.71
N SER A 59 -13.44 -22.78 -6.02
CA SER A 59 -12.68 -23.53 -7.03
C SER A 59 -11.28 -22.97 -7.29
N LEU A 60 -11.10 -21.65 -7.08
CA LEU A 60 -9.83 -20.95 -7.34
C LEU A 60 -8.95 -20.86 -6.10
N ILE A 61 -9.55 -20.83 -4.91
CA ILE A 61 -8.86 -20.55 -3.66
C ILE A 61 -9.05 -21.73 -2.70
N PRO A 62 -8.04 -22.61 -2.55
CA PRO A 62 -8.13 -23.79 -1.68
C PRO A 62 -8.52 -23.46 -0.23
N GLU A 63 -8.06 -22.33 0.31
CA GLU A 63 -8.43 -21.92 1.67
C GLU A 63 -9.90 -21.54 1.81
N ALA A 64 -10.56 -21.11 0.73
CA ALA A 64 -11.98 -20.83 0.72
C ALA A 64 -12.82 -22.12 0.72
N ALA A 65 -12.26 -23.23 0.23
CA ALA A 65 -12.90 -24.54 0.24
C ALA A 65 -12.75 -25.29 1.58
N ALA A 66 -11.97 -24.76 2.53
CA ALA A 66 -11.76 -25.39 3.82
C ALA A 66 -13.07 -25.46 4.64
N VAL A 67 -13.33 -26.63 5.25
CA VAL A 67 -14.48 -26.85 6.13
C VAL A 67 -14.19 -26.15 7.48
N GLY A 68 -15.04 -25.21 7.90
CA GLY A 68 -14.92 -24.51 9.20
C GLY A 68 -15.34 -23.04 9.18
N ASP A 69 -14.70 -22.24 10.04
CA ASP A 69 -14.98 -20.81 10.33
C ASP A 69 -14.59 -19.82 9.20
N VAL A 70 -14.62 -20.26 7.93
CA VAL A 70 -14.28 -19.40 6.79
C VAL A 70 -15.54 -18.68 6.30
N VAL A 71 -15.53 -17.35 6.42
CA VAL A 71 -16.57 -16.50 5.83
C VAL A 71 -16.09 -16.01 4.47
N ILE A 72 -16.93 -16.17 3.45
CA ILE A 72 -16.66 -15.69 2.09
C ILE A 72 -17.69 -14.61 1.78
N GLU A 73 -17.22 -13.39 1.54
CA GLU A 73 -18.05 -12.28 1.08
C GLU A 73 -17.73 -12.04 -0.39
N THR A 74 -18.75 -11.90 -1.24
CA THR A 74 -18.58 -11.70 -2.67
C THR A 74 -19.29 -10.44 -3.16
N ALA A 75 -18.82 -9.93 -4.29
CA ALA A 75 -19.50 -8.91 -5.07
C ALA A 75 -19.26 -9.16 -6.57
N LEU A 76 -20.30 -8.94 -7.36
CA LEU A 76 -20.17 -8.89 -8.82
C LEU A 76 -19.78 -7.47 -9.22
N VAL A 77 -18.73 -7.35 -10.03
CA VAL A 77 -18.27 -6.07 -10.59
C VAL A 77 -18.15 -6.19 -12.10
N ASP A 78 -18.30 -5.09 -12.82
CA ASP A 78 -17.97 -5.01 -14.24
C ASP A 78 -16.80 -4.05 -14.40
N VAL A 79 -15.58 -4.60 -14.42
CA VAL A 79 -14.37 -3.77 -14.52
C VAL A 79 -14.10 -3.31 -15.94
N GLU A 80 -14.73 -3.90 -16.94
CA GLU A 80 -14.55 -3.60 -18.37
C GLU A 80 -15.66 -2.73 -18.96
N SER A 81 -16.76 -2.57 -18.24
CA SER A 81 -18.01 -1.99 -18.75
C SER A 81 -18.57 -2.76 -19.96
N ASP A 82 -18.35 -4.09 -20.01
CA ASP A 82 -18.77 -4.96 -21.10
C ASP A 82 -19.99 -5.84 -20.75
N ARG A 83 -20.52 -5.68 -19.53
CA ARG A 83 -21.61 -6.46 -18.91
C ARG A 83 -21.24 -7.91 -18.56
N ASN A 84 -19.97 -8.30 -18.68
CA ASN A 84 -19.47 -9.54 -18.09
C ASN A 84 -18.97 -9.25 -16.67
N ALA A 85 -19.52 -9.95 -15.70
CA ALA A 85 -19.17 -9.70 -14.31
C ALA A 85 -17.91 -10.48 -13.90
N GLU A 86 -16.95 -9.79 -13.29
CA GLU A 86 -15.94 -10.39 -12.44
C GLU A 86 -16.45 -10.58 -11.01
N VAL A 87 -15.76 -11.44 -10.27
CA VAL A 87 -16.09 -11.75 -8.86
C VAL A 87 -15.01 -11.17 -7.96
N PHE A 88 -15.35 -10.13 -7.21
CA PHE A 88 -14.60 -9.81 -6.00
C PHE A 88 -14.98 -10.79 -4.90
N ALA A 89 -14.00 -11.23 -4.13
CA ALA A 89 -14.25 -12.00 -2.93
C ALA A 89 -13.29 -11.66 -1.81
N ARG A 90 -13.82 -11.54 -0.59
CA ARG A 90 -13.05 -11.45 0.64
C ARG A 90 -13.22 -12.73 1.43
N ILE A 91 -12.10 -13.32 1.82
CA ILE A 91 -12.06 -14.56 2.58
C ILE A 91 -11.63 -14.20 4.00
N ARG A 92 -12.53 -14.31 4.96
CA ARG A 92 -12.26 -13.98 6.37
C ARG A 92 -12.06 -15.26 7.18
N SER A 93 -10.84 -15.44 7.66
CA SER A 93 -10.43 -16.49 8.60
C SER A 93 -9.16 -16.05 9.33
N LYS A 94 -8.78 -16.79 10.39
CA LYS A 94 -7.52 -16.54 11.12
C LYS A 94 -6.27 -16.65 10.24
N THR A 95 -6.33 -17.40 9.13
CA THR A 95 -5.17 -17.62 8.24
C THR A 95 -5.16 -16.68 7.04
N THR A 96 -6.30 -16.09 6.68
CA THR A 96 -6.42 -15.18 5.54
C THR A 96 -6.38 -13.70 5.95
N CYS A 97 -6.64 -13.39 7.22
CA CYS A 97 -6.52 -12.04 7.77
C CYS A 97 -5.16 -11.79 8.43
N ASP A 98 -4.82 -10.53 8.62
CA ASP A 98 -3.72 -10.09 9.48
C ASP A 98 -4.00 -10.39 10.97
N ALA A 99 -3.00 -10.19 11.82
CA ALA A 99 -3.06 -10.54 13.24
C ALA A 99 -4.13 -9.76 14.01
N ASP A 100 -4.50 -8.55 13.57
CA ASP A 100 -5.59 -7.76 14.16
C ASP A 100 -6.95 -8.01 13.47
N GLY A 101 -7.00 -8.89 12.47
CA GLY A 101 -8.21 -9.34 11.79
C GLY A 101 -8.86 -8.31 10.86
N LYS A 102 -8.19 -7.18 10.58
CA LYS A 102 -8.76 -6.08 9.79
C LYS A 102 -8.57 -6.26 8.29
N ARG A 103 -7.38 -6.64 7.84
CA ARG A 103 -7.08 -6.84 6.41
C ARG A 103 -7.11 -8.31 6.08
N CYS A 104 -8.16 -8.72 5.39
CA CYS A 104 -8.34 -10.10 4.95
C CYS A 104 -7.97 -10.27 3.48
N ARG A 105 -7.59 -11.48 3.08
CA ARG A 105 -7.33 -11.82 1.69
C ARG A 105 -8.57 -11.51 0.85
N THR A 106 -8.38 -10.66 -0.15
CA THR A 106 -9.36 -10.17 -1.09
C THR A 106 -8.84 -10.43 -2.49
N VAL A 107 -9.64 -11.10 -3.30
CA VAL A 107 -9.30 -11.49 -4.67
C VAL A 107 -10.27 -10.90 -5.67
N LEU A 108 -9.80 -10.68 -6.90
CA LEU A 108 -10.65 -10.46 -8.07
C LEU A 108 -10.45 -11.64 -9.01
N ALA A 109 -11.51 -12.36 -9.30
CA ALA A 109 -11.54 -13.44 -10.27
C ALA A 109 -12.19 -12.96 -11.57
N ARG A 110 -11.51 -13.20 -12.70
CA ARG A 110 -11.97 -12.85 -14.05
C ARG A 110 -12.06 -14.09 -14.91
N TYR A 111 -13.10 -14.17 -15.74
CA TYR A 111 -13.24 -15.23 -16.73
C TYR A 111 -12.50 -14.85 -18.01
N SER A 112 -11.47 -15.62 -18.39
CA SER A 112 -10.68 -15.35 -19.59
C SER A 112 -10.09 -16.64 -20.16
N GLY A 113 -10.17 -16.81 -21.48
CA GLY A 113 -9.65 -18.00 -22.16
C GLY A 113 -10.28 -19.28 -21.63
N ASN A 114 -11.62 -19.32 -21.57
CA ASN A 114 -12.43 -20.45 -21.12
C ASN A 114 -12.23 -20.91 -19.66
N SER A 115 -11.61 -20.10 -18.81
CA SER A 115 -11.39 -20.43 -17.40
C SER A 115 -11.45 -19.19 -16.52
N TRP A 116 -11.84 -19.37 -15.26
CA TRP A 116 -11.71 -18.34 -14.25
C TRP A 116 -10.27 -18.28 -13.75
N LYS A 117 -9.77 -17.06 -13.51
CA LYS A 117 -8.41 -16.82 -13.01
C LYS A 117 -8.41 -15.69 -12.00
N VAL A 118 -7.57 -15.81 -10.99
CA VAL A 118 -7.31 -14.71 -10.04
C VAL A 118 -6.42 -13.68 -10.71
N VAL A 119 -6.93 -12.46 -10.83
CA VAL A 119 -6.21 -11.33 -11.46
C VAL A 119 -5.83 -10.22 -10.46
N LEU A 120 -6.29 -10.33 -9.22
CA LEU A 120 -5.84 -9.55 -8.07
C LEU A 120 -5.87 -10.47 -6.84
N ASP A 121 -4.84 -10.45 -6.00
CA ASP A 121 -4.82 -11.15 -4.72
C ASP A 121 -4.06 -10.32 -3.69
N ARG A 122 -4.81 -9.72 -2.76
CA ARG A 122 -4.32 -8.68 -1.83
C ARG A 122 -4.98 -8.79 -0.48
N ARG A 123 -4.33 -8.34 0.58
CA ARG A 123 -5.02 -8.13 1.87
C ARG A 123 -5.62 -6.73 1.91
N SER A 124 -6.90 -6.63 2.22
CA SER A 124 -7.61 -5.35 2.32
C SER A 124 -8.72 -5.34 3.37
N THR A 125 -8.99 -4.15 3.90
CA THR A 125 -10.19 -3.79 4.68
C THR A 125 -11.36 -3.36 3.79
N GLY A 126 -11.05 -2.81 2.61
CA GLY A 126 -12.03 -2.27 1.66
C GLY A 126 -11.46 -2.23 0.25
N VAL A 127 -12.34 -2.33 -0.75
CA VAL A 127 -11.98 -2.12 -2.16
C VAL A 127 -13.02 -1.22 -2.80
N ALA A 128 -12.58 -0.39 -3.74
CA ALA A 128 -13.42 0.50 -4.51
C ALA A 128 -13.00 0.44 -5.99
N MET A 129 -13.94 0.63 -6.89
CA MET A 129 -13.63 0.86 -8.30
C MET A 129 -13.39 2.35 -8.53
N ALA A 130 -12.36 2.67 -9.30
CA ALA A 130 -12.07 4.02 -9.76
C ALA A 130 -12.46 4.20 -11.23
N SER A 131 -12.07 5.34 -11.80
CA SER A 131 -12.22 5.61 -13.21
C SER A 131 -11.51 4.54 -14.08
N PRO A 132 -12.00 4.32 -15.32
CA PRO A 132 -11.30 3.52 -16.31
C PRO A 132 -9.84 3.93 -16.47
N GLY A 133 -8.96 2.94 -16.57
CA GLY A 133 -7.52 3.09 -16.78
C GLY A 133 -7.09 2.44 -18.09
N PHE A 134 -5.98 1.70 -18.05
CA PHE A 134 -5.39 1.05 -19.23
C PHE A 134 -6.34 0.00 -19.83
N GLY A 135 -6.57 0.08 -21.15
CA GLY A 135 -7.40 -0.87 -21.89
C GLY A 135 -8.90 -0.82 -21.55
N GLY A 136 -9.39 0.29 -20.99
CA GLY A 136 -10.79 0.44 -20.55
C GLY A 136 -11.10 -0.19 -19.19
N MET A 137 -10.16 -0.97 -18.64
CA MET A 137 -10.29 -1.61 -17.33
C MET A 137 -10.30 -0.55 -16.22
N ARG A 138 -11.32 -0.58 -15.36
CA ARG A 138 -11.39 0.23 -14.15
C ARG A 138 -10.20 -0.06 -13.24
N SER A 139 -9.59 0.99 -12.71
CA SER A 139 -8.59 0.83 -11.66
C SER A 139 -9.28 0.43 -10.34
N ILE A 140 -8.56 -0.27 -9.47
CA ILE A 140 -9.06 -0.71 -8.17
C ILE A 140 -8.33 0.07 -7.09
N VAL A 141 -9.07 0.68 -6.18
CA VAL A 141 -8.51 1.35 -5.01
C VAL A 141 -8.67 0.43 -3.80
N ILE A 142 -7.54 0.04 -3.21
CA ILE A 142 -7.50 -0.77 -1.99
C ILE A 142 -7.29 0.14 -0.78
N ASP A 143 -8.14 -0.05 0.23
CA ASP A 143 -8.08 0.66 1.53
C ASP A 143 -8.07 2.20 1.40
N GLY A 144 -8.63 2.71 0.29
CA GLY A 144 -8.68 4.14 -0.05
C GLY A 144 -7.32 4.77 -0.39
N ARG A 145 -6.27 3.96 -0.59
CA ARG A 145 -4.89 4.47 -0.58
C ARG A 145 -3.97 3.86 -1.64
N GLU A 146 -4.19 2.62 -2.04
CA GLU A 146 -3.40 1.95 -3.08
C GLU A 146 -4.24 1.85 -4.36
N THR A 147 -3.81 2.49 -5.45
CA THR A 147 -4.42 2.33 -6.76
C THR A 147 -3.73 1.18 -7.50
N TRP A 148 -4.53 0.24 -7.98
CA TRP A 148 -4.12 -0.92 -8.74
C TRP A 148 -4.69 -0.80 -10.15
N SER A 149 -3.81 -0.82 -11.14
CA SER A 149 -4.16 -0.65 -12.55
C SER A 149 -3.92 -1.95 -13.31
N TRP A 150 -4.76 -2.21 -14.30
CA TRP A 150 -4.60 -3.36 -15.19
C TRP A 150 -3.32 -3.22 -16.03
N ASN A 151 -2.53 -4.29 -16.13
CA ASN A 151 -1.30 -4.31 -16.93
C ASN A 151 -1.38 -5.14 -18.22
N GLY A 152 -2.57 -5.62 -18.58
CA GLY A 152 -2.78 -6.55 -19.70
C GLY A 152 -3.04 -8.00 -19.27
N ALA A 153 -2.66 -8.38 -18.05
CA ALA A 153 -2.83 -9.75 -17.54
C ALA A 153 -3.37 -9.81 -16.11
N VAL A 154 -2.89 -8.93 -15.24
CA VAL A 154 -3.28 -8.85 -13.82
C VAL A 154 -3.34 -7.38 -13.38
N TYR A 155 -3.95 -7.14 -12.24
CA TYR A 155 -3.86 -5.85 -11.56
C TYR A 155 -2.51 -5.73 -10.86
N ALA A 156 -1.83 -4.61 -11.08
CA ALA A 156 -0.56 -4.28 -10.44
C ALA A 156 -0.64 -2.90 -9.78
N LEU A 157 0.11 -2.71 -8.69
CA LEU A 157 0.19 -1.41 -8.02
C LEU A 157 0.60 -0.31 -9.01
N ASP A 158 -0.20 0.73 -9.12
CA ASP A 158 0.09 1.92 -9.88
C ASP A 158 0.74 2.95 -8.94
N VAL A 159 2.07 2.93 -8.92
CA VAL A 159 2.86 3.79 -8.05
C VAL A 159 2.64 5.27 -8.37
N ALA A 160 2.41 5.62 -9.64
CA ALA A 160 2.19 7.00 -10.05
C ALA A 160 0.82 7.51 -9.58
N ALA A 161 -0.20 6.66 -9.61
CA ALA A 161 -1.52 6.99 -9.08
C ALA A 161 -1.59 6.90 -7.54
N SER A 162 -0.66 6.17 -6.90
CA SER A 162 -0.68 5.91 -5.46
C SER A 162 0.30 6.74 -4.64
N GLY A 163 1.19 7.51 -5.27
CA GLY A 163 2.26 8.22 -4.58
C GLY A 163 3.03 9.20 -5.46
N GLN A 164 4.05 9.81 -4.85
CA GLN A 164 4.91 10.79 -5.51
C GLN A 164 6.33 10.25 -5.62
N PRO A 165 6.95 10.26 -6.82
CA PRO A 165 8.32 9.82 -6.99
C PRO A 165 9.29 10.75 -6.28
N VAL A 166 10.36 10.18 -5.75
CA VAL A 166 11.47 10.92 -5.16
C VAL A 166 12.33 11.50 -6.29
N SER A 167 12.46 12.82 -6.30
CA SER A 167 13.34 13.54 -7.23
C SER A 167 14.79 13.46 -6.75
N PHE A 168 15.57 12.58 -7.37
CA PHE A 168 16.99 12.42 -7.06
C PHE A 168 17.85 13.45 -7.81
N ARG A 169 18.88 13.93 -7.11
CA ARG A 169 19.99 14.71 -7.66
C ARG A 169 21.30 14.25 -7.04
N GLU A 170 22.41 14.54 -7.69
CA GLU A 170 23.72 14.23 -7.11
C GLU A 170 23.98 15.07 -5.84
N ALA A 171 24.54 14.44 -4.82
CA ALA A 171 24.87 15.10 -3.58
C ALA A 171 26.02 16.10 -3.78
N PRO A 172 25.96 17.29 -3.13
CA PRO A 172 27.06 18.23 -3.12
C PRO A 172 28.35 17.56 -2.64
N ALA A 173 29.49 17.91 -3.25
CA ALA A 173 30.79 17.32 -2.94
C ALA A 173 31.11 17.32 -1.44
N ALA A 174 30.78 18.42 -0.74
CA ALA A 174 30.99 18.59 0.70
C ALA A 174 30.28 17.53 1.57
N ASN A 175 29.22 16.91 1.08
CA ASN A 175 28.41 15.95 1.84
C ASN A 175 28.65 14.50 1.43
N ARG A 176 29.42 14.24 0.36
CA ARG A 176 29.53 12.90 -0.23
C ARG A 176 30.11 11.88 0.75
N ASP A 177 31.22 12.20 1.40
CA ASP A 177 31.88 11.26 2.31
C ASP A 177 31.02 10.94 3.53
N LEU A 178 30.33 11.96 4.08
CA LEU A 178 29.38 11.79 5.18
C LEU A 178 28.21 10.86 4.81
N LEU A 179 27.71 10.98 3.58
CA LEU A 179 26.62 10.14 3.06
C LEU A 179 27.09 8.73 2.74
N VAL A 180 28.29 8.56 2.14
CA VAL A 180 28.87 7.23 1.88
C VAL A 180 29.09 6.47 3.18
N ALA A 181 29.51 7.15 4.26
CA ALA A 181 29.68 6.54 5.58
C ALA A 181 28.39 5.90 6.13
N GLN A 182 27.21 6.36 5.70
CA GLN A 182 25.91 5.76 6.10
C GLN A 182 25.68 4.37 5.48
N PHE A 183 26.50 3.97 4.52
CA PHE A 183 26.51 2.63 3.93
C PHE A 183 27.58 1.73 4.56
N GLY A 184 28.23 2.21 5.64
CA GLY A 184 29.20 1.47 6.44
C GLY A 184 30.65 1.58 5.97
N ALA A 185 31.58 1.10 6.80
CA ALA A 185 33.01 1.24 6.58
C ALA A 185 33.53 0.56 5.30
N ALA A 186 32.84 -0.47 4.80
CA ALA A 186 33.17 -1.09 3.52
C ALA A 186 32.92 -0.12 2.36
N ALA A 187 31.81 0.62 2.37
CA ALA A 187 31.51 1.63 1.37
C ALA A 187 32.54 2.76 1.41
N SER A 188 32.87 3.30 2.59
CA SER A 188 33.89 4.36 2.70
C SER A 188 35.26 3.95 2.18
N ARG A 189 35.66 2.68 2.34
CA ARG A 189 36.93 2.17 1.79
C ARG A 189 36.86 1.94 0.28
N LEU A 190 35.70 1.55 -0.23
CA LEU A 190 35.50 1.30 -1.65
C LEU A 190 35.46 2.61 -2.44
N SER A 191 34.88 3.67 -1.88
CA SER A 191 34.75 4.97 -2.56
C SER A 191 36.09 5.63 -2.88
N THR A 192 37.15 5.33 -2.13
CA THR A 192 38.51 5.84 -2.43
C THR A 192 39.14 5.17 -3.65
N LYS A 193 38.69 3.96 -4.01
CA LYS A 193 39.20 3.18 -5.15
C LYS A 193 38.25 3.24 -6.35
N MET A 194 36.95 3.35 -6.09
CA MET A 194 35.88 3.37 -7.08
C MET A 194 34.85 4.43 -6.66
N PRO A 195 34.98 5.68 -7.15
CA PRO A 195 34.09 6.77 -6.75
C PRO A 195 32.62 6.41 -6.99
N ALA A 196 31.81 6.49 -5.93
CA ALA A 196 30.36 6.36 -6.03
C ALA A 196 29.74 7.69 -6.43
N LYS A 197 28.71 7.66 -7.28
CA LYS A 197 27.75 8.75 -7.37
C LYS A 197 26.79 8.63 -6.20
N VAL A 198 26.73 9.64 -5.36
CA VAL A 198 25.78 9.69 -4.24
C VAL A 198 24.57 10.47 -4.70
N MET A 199 23.45 9.78 -4.92
CA MET A 199 22.19 10.41 -5.30
C MET A 199 21.34 10.65 -4.06
N VAL A 200 20.76 11.84 -3.93
CA VAL A 200 19.90 12.22 -2.81
C VAL A 200 18.59 12.83 -3.28
N GLY A 201 17.51 12.51 -2.57
CA GLY A 201 16.20 13.14 -2.72
C GLY A 201 15.59 13.44 -1.36
N ALA A 202 14.86 14.56 -1.24
CA ALA A 202 14.14 14.90 -0.03
C ALA A 202 12.75 14.29 -0.06
N VAL A 203 12.28 13.79 1.08
CA VAL A 203 10.92 13.25 1.25
C VAL A 203 10.32 13.73 2.56
N ASP A 204 9.02 14.02 2.56
CA ASP A 204 8.24 14.26 3.78
C ASP A 204 7.18 13.17 3.94
N PRO A 205 7.53 12.03 4.55
CA PRO A 205 6.57 10.97 4.77
C PRO A 205 5.53 11.32 5.84
N THR A 206 5.74 12.35 6.65
CA THR A 206 4.76 12.73 7.68
C THR A 206 3.70 13.69 7.16
N GLY A 207 4.00 14.42 6.07
CA GLY A 207 3.19 15.54 5.61
C GLY A 207 3.19 16.73 6.56
N LYS A 208 4.07 16.74 7.58
CA LYS A 208 4.17 17.76 8.63
C LYS A 208 5.50 18.52 8.55
N GLY A 209 6.18 18.48 7.40
CA GLY A 209 7.47 19.11 7.17
C GLY A 209 8.67 18.31 7.67
N ALA A 210 8.48 17.08 8.17
CA ALA A 210 9.60 16.22 8.58
C ALA A 210 10.34 15.72 7.34
N SER A 211 11.39 16.45 6.96
CA SER A 211 12.19 16.12 5.78
C SER A 211 13.21 15.03 6.11
N LEU A 212 13.08 13.90 5.44
CA LEU A 212 14.10 12.84 5.40
C LEU A 212 14.87 12.93 4.08
N VAL A 213 16.07 12.34 4.07
CA VAL A 213 16.91 12.20 2.88
C VAL A 213 16.88 10.75 2.43
N VAL A 214 16.44 10.49 1.20
CA VAL A 214 16.66 9.21 0.54
C VAL A 214 17.99 9.29 -0.18
N ALA A 215 18.97 8.50 0.25
CA ALA A 215 20.31 8.45 -0.34
C ALA A 215 20.51 7.12 -1.08
N ARG A 216 21.16 7.16 -2.24
CA ARG A 216 21.47 5.97 -3.05
C ARG A 216 22.90 6.05 -3.58
N LEU A 217 23.62 4.93 -3.53
CA LEU A 217 24.95 4.82 -4.14
C LEU A 217 24.84 4.22 -5.54
N GLU A 218 25.32 4.94 -6.53
CA GLU A 218 25.35 4.53 -7.92
C GLU A 218 26.78 4.43 -8.46
N GLY A 219 26.96 3.59 -9.48
CA GLY A 219 28.22 3.44 -10.20
C GLY A 219 28.63 1.98 -10.40
N PRO A 220 29.70 1.74 -11.18
CA PRO A 220 30.26 0.41 -11.37
C PRO A 220 30.64 -0.21 -10.03
N GLY A 221 30.20 -1.45 -9.77
CA GLY A 221 30.48 -2.17 -8.51
C GLY A 221 29.63 -1.75 -7.31
N TRP A 222 28.81 -0.71 -7.41
CA TRP A 222 27.88 -0.29 -6.35
C TRP A 222 26.49 -0.87 -6.53
N CYS A 223 26.01 -0.94 -7.77
CA CYS A 223 24.71 -1.49 -8.10
C CYS A 223 24.82 -2.92 -8.63
N GLY A 224 24.08 -3.84 -8.04
CA GLY A 224 23.92 -5.19 -8.58
C GLY A 224 22.84 -5.23 -9.67
N VAL A 225 23.07 -6.00 -10.73
CA VAL A 225 22.08 -6.18 -11.82
C VAL A 225 20.76 -6.78 -11.31
N VAL A 226 20.83 -7.65 -10.30
CA VAL A 226 19.67 -8.34 -9.71
C VAL A 226 19.16 -7.65 -8.45
N LEU A 227 20.08 -7.16 -7.62
CA LEU A 227 19.76 -6.62 -6.30
C LEU A 227 19.43 -5.13 -6.33
N GLY A 228 19.96 -4.39 -7.31
CA GLY A 228 19.86 -2.94 -7.40
C GLY A 228 20.96 -2.22 -6.63
N CYS A 229 20.78 -0.92 -6.45
CA CYS A 229 21.71 -0.02 -5.78
C CYS A 229 21.38 0.11 -4.28
N PRO A 230 22.38 0.08 -3.40
CA PRO A 230 22.22 0.40 -1.98
C PRO A 230 21.49 1.72 -1.80
N THR A 231 20.43 1.69 -1.00
CA THR A 231 19.59 2.85 -0.71
C THR A 231 19.30 2.93 0.78
N ARG A 232 19.29 4.17 1.28
CA ARG A 232 19.04 4.51 2.67
C ARG A 232 17.97 5.58 2.75
N VAL A 233 17.16 5.54 3.81
CA VAL A 233 16.36 6.69 4.24
C VAL A 233 17.01 7.20 5.51
N LEU A 234 17.38 8.47 5.52
CA LEU A 234 18.18 9.08 6.55
C LEU A 234 17.39 10.22 7.20
N GLN A 235 17.41 10.27 8.52
CA GLN A 235 16.99 11.44 9.28
C GLN A 235 18.21 12.31 9.58
N VAL A 236 18.13 13.60 9.28
CA VAL A 236 19.16 14.57 9.67
C VAL A 236 19.01 14.85 11.17
N LYS A 237 20.08 14.62 11.95
CA LYS A 237 20.08 14.84 13.39
C LYS A 237 21.45 15.31 13.87
N ASP A 238 21.49 16.42 14.61
CA ASP A 238 22.70 16.95 15.26
C ASP A 238 23.93 17.06 14.34
N GLY A 239 23.72 17.49 13.08
CA GLY A 239 24.78 17.61 12.07
C GLY A 239 25.21 16.28 11.42
N GLY A 240 24.57 15.17 11.77
CA GLY A 240 24.77 13.84 11.18
C GLY A 240 23.50 13.22 10.63
N TYR A 241 23.56 11.91 10.38
CA TYR A 241 22.45 11.14 9.83
C TYR A 241 22.17 9.91 10.70
N VAL A 242 20.89 9.56 10.82
CA VAL A 242 20.42 8.29 11.40
C VAL A 242 19.72 7.52 10.30
N SER A 243 20.13 6.27 10.05
CA SER A 243 19.41 5.40 9.10
C SER A 243 18.07 4.98 9.69
N LEU A 244 17.01 5.26 8.95
CA LEU A 244 15.65 4.81 9.20
C LEU A 244 15.22 3.71 8.23
N MET A 245 15.97 3.46 7.16
CA MET A 245 15.68 2.38 6.23
C MET A 245 16.96 1.92 5.58
N ASP A 246 17.10 0.60 5.51
CA ASP A 246 18.15 -0.05 4.75
C ASP A 246 17.51 -0.88 3.64
N GLY A 247 17.85 -0.57 2.38
CA GLY A 247 17.26 -1.28 1.25
C GLY A 247 18.13 -1.26 0.01
N LEU A 248 17.59 -1.87 -1.04
CA LEU A 248 18.16 -1.88 -2.37
C LEU A 248 17.09 -1.44 -3.37
N THR A 249 17.46 -0.62 -4.34
CA THR A 249 16.60 -0.26 -5.48
C THR A 249 17.45 0.09 -6.69
N ASN A 250 17.01 -0.24 -7.90
CA ASN A 250 17.67 0.26 -9.12
C ASN A 250 16.82 1.30 -9.87
N GLY A 251 15.73 1.77 -9.27
CA GLY A 251 14.68 2.45 -9.99
C GLY A 251 14.13 3.63 -9.22
N LYS A 252 12.81 3.78 -9.29
CA LYS A 252 12.12 4.86 -8.59
C LYS A 252 11.91 4.47 -7.13
N VAL A 253 12.16 5.43 -6.26
CA VAL A 253 11.59 5.42 -4.91
C VAL A 253 10.40 6.36 -4.96
N SER A 254 9.29 6.00 -4.34
CA SER A 254 8.10 6.84 -4.25
C SER A 254 7.57 6.89 -2.83
N VAL A 255 7.05 8.05 -2.43
CA VAL A 255 6.33 8.24 -1.17
C VAL A 255 4.84 8.04 -1.44
N MET A 256 4.26 7.03 -0.83
CA MET A 256 2.86 6.64 -1.05
C MET A 256 1.90 7.57 -0.32
N SER A 257 0.65 7.62 -0.77
CA SER A 257 -0.45 8.24 -0.01
C SER A 257 -0.89 7.38 1.18
N VAL A 258 -0.55 6.09 1.18
CA VAL A 258 -0.80 5.15 2.28
C VAL A 258 0.01 5.54 3.51
N THR A 259 -0.66 5.70 4.65
CA THR A 259 0.01 5.96 5.95
C THR A 259 -0.13 4.80 6.95
N ARG A 260 0.91 4.59 7.74
CA ARG A 260 0.95 3.75 8.94
C ARG A 260 1.47 4.59 10.10
N ASP A 261 0.70 4.71 11.17
CA ASP A 261 1.02 5.54 12.34
C ASP A 261 1.40 7.00 12.01
N GLY A 262 0.74 7.57 11.00
CA GLY A 262 0.98 8.94 10.54
C GLY A 262 2.22 9.09 9.62
N TRP A 263 2.86 8.00 9.24
CA TRP A 263 3.98 7.98 8.29
C TRP A 263 3.57 7.32 6.98
N LYS A 264 3.86 7.99 5.87
CA LYS A 264 3.65 7.46 4.53
C LYS A 264 4.61 6.30 4.25
N ASP A 265 4.10 5.29 3.57
CA ASP A 265 4.92 4.19 3.07
C ASP A 265 5.87 4.65 1.97
N LEU A 266 6.97 3.92 1.82
CA LEU A 266 7.90 4.10 0.72
C LEU A 266 7.83 2.88 -0.20
N VAL A 267 7.77 3.11 -1.50
CA VAL A 267 7.85 2.04 -2.50
C VAL A 267 9.17 2.13 -3.22
N ALA A 268 9.88 1.00 -3.25
CA ALA A 268 11.08 0.83 -4.05
C ALA A 268 10.80 -0.14 -5.19
N GLU A 269 11.13 0.26 -6.41
CA GLU A 269 11.12 -0.63 -7.56
C GLU A 269 12.39 -1.50 -7.61
N MET A 270 12.20 -2.78 -7.89
CA MET A 270 13.26 -3.78 -8.01
C MET A 270 13.67 -4.00 -9.48
N PRO A 271 14.92 -4.42 -9.75
CA PRO A 271 15.40 -4.67 -11.10
C PRO A 271 14.59 -5.71 -11.88
N ARG A 272 14.38 -5.45 -13.19
CA ARG A 272 13.97 -6.37 -14.28
C ARG A 272 12.66 -7.14 -14.13
N SER A 273 12.10 -7.19 -12.93
CA SER A 273 10.98 -8.06 -12.57
C SER A 273 9.68 -7.29 -12.40
N GLY A 274 9.69 -5.96 -12.58
CA GLY A 274 8.60 -5.05 -12.21
C GLY A 274 8.12 -5.20 -10.77
N SER A 275 8.88 -5.93 -9.94
CA SER A 275 8.54 -6.19 -8.56
C SER A 275 8.81 -4.96 -7.73
N ARG A 276 8.06 -4.82 -6.65
CA ARG A 276 8.10 -3.65 -5.77
C ARG A 276 8.19 -4.10 -4.34
N VAL A 277 8.90 -3.33 -3.53
CA VAL A 277 8.93 -3.52 -2.08
C VAL A 277 8.28 -2.31 -1.45
N ILE A 278 7.22 -2.56 -0.68
CA ILE A 278 6.60 -1.54 0.17
C ILE A 278 7.32 -1.59 1.53
N TYR A 279 7.91 -0.46 1.91
CA TYR A 279 8.46 -0.23 3.22
C TYR A 279 7.46 0.55 4.06
N GLY A 280 7.01 -0.07 5.15
CA GLY A 280 6.08 0.54 6.11
C GLY A 280 6.80 0.99 7.37
N TRP A 281 6.29 2.05 7.99
CA TRP A 281 6.79 2.53 9.27
C TRP A 281 6.42 1.57 10.41
N SER A 282 7.38 1.26 11.29
CA SER A 282 7.22 0.36 12.44
C SER A 282 7.11 1.08 13.80
N GLY A 283 7.03 2.42 13.79
CA GLY A 283 7.14 3.25 14.99
C GLY A 283 8.55 3.78 15.25
N LYS A 284 9.59 3.14 14.69
CA LYS A 284 11.01 3.56 14.87
C LYS A 284 11.81 3.63 13.57
N GLN A 285 11.51 2.74 12.62
CA GLN A 285 12.21 2.66 11.34
C GLN A 285 11.26 2.09 10.26
N TYR A 286 11.64 2.23 9.01
CA TYR A 286 11.00 1.56 7.89
C TYR A 286 11.48 0.11 7.78
N GLY A 287 10.53 -0.81 7.72
CA GLY A 287 10.76 -2.23 7.45
C GLY A 287 9.98 -2.68 6.23
N VAL A 288 10.34 -3.84 5.68
CA VAL A 288 9.56 -4.45 4.58
C VAL A 288 8.17 -4.78 5.11
N ALA A 289 7.17 -4.02 4.67
CA ALA A 289 5.77 -4.32 4.92
C ALA A 289 5.26 -5.36 3.91
N GLU A 290 5.72 -5.26 2.66
CA GLU A 290 5.23 -6.13 1.60
C GLU A 290 6.18 -6.23 0.40
N ARG A 291 6.11 -7.36 -0.30
CA ARG A 291 6.76 -7.60 -1.59
C ARG A 291 5.68 -7.87 -2.63
N ILE A 292 5.63 -7.06 -3.67
CA ILE A 292 4.71 -7.21 -4.80
C ILE A 292 5.52 -7.76 -5.96
N GLY A 293 5.23 -8.99 -6.39
CA GLY A 293 5.78 -9.56 -7.63
C GLY A 293 4.86 -9.28 -8.83
N LEU A 294 5.40 -9.37 -10.05
CA LEU A 294 4.61 -9.34 -11.29
C LEU A 294 3.81 -10.62 -11.57
N GLY A 295 3.88 -11.63 -10.70
CA GLY A 295 3.17 -12.90 -10.89
C GLY A 295 2.66 -13.44 -9.58
N VAL A 296 1.36 -13.69 -9.52
CA VAL A 296 0.80 -14.66 -8.59
C VAL A 296 1.28 -16.02 -9.07
N THR A 297 2.37 -16.50 -8.50
CA THR A 297 2.67 -17.92 -8.42
C THR A 297 2.97 -18.24 -6.96
N ARG A 298 1.99 -18.87 -6.32
CA ARG A 298 2.31 -19.84 -5.27
C ARG A 298 2.84 -21.10 -5.95
#